data_AF-A0A7W0JHU4-F1
#
_entry.id   AF-A0A7W0JHU4-F1
#
_cell.length_a   1.000
_cell.length_b   1.000
_cell.length_c   1.000
_cell.angle_alpha   90.00
_cell.angle_beta   90.00
_cell.angle_gamma   90.00
#
_symmetry.space_group_name_H-M   'P 1'
#
loop_
_entity.id
_entity.type
_entity.pdbx_description
1 polymer ?
#
loop_
_entity_poly.entity_id
_entity_poly.type
_entity_poly.pdbx_seq_one_letter_code
_entity_poly.pdbx_strand_id
1 'polypeptide(L)'
;MGILNIFRRKKADDEASRRAALLRAGRITEGSIFDVITDEADAITQVFYNYEINGVEYESSQTLDEGQKRRSSDYFPGARVTVRFNPRQPGNSVVV
;
A
#
# COMPACT_ATOMS: atom_id res chain seq x y z
N MET A 1 -37.66 -2.12 -9.75
CA MET A 1 -36.31 -2.28 -9.16
C MET A 1 -35.28 -2.04 -10.25
N GLY A 2 -34.67 -0.86 -10.27
CA GLY A 2 -34.00 -0.29 -11.44
C GLY A 2 -32.66 -0.93 -11.82
N ILE A 3 -32.42 -0.93 -13.13
CA ILE A 3 -31.19 -1.29 -13.88
C ILE A 3 -29.88 -0.62 -13.41
N LEU A 4 -29.97 0.38 -12.52
CA LEU A 4 -28.83 1.13 -11.99
C LEU A 4 -28.09 0.40 -10.84
N ASN A 5 -28.64 -0.71 -10.32
CA ASN A 5 -28.02 -1.44 -9.20
C ASN A 5 -26.86 -2.37 -9.62
N ILE A 6 -26.60 -2.52 -10.92
CA ILE A 6 -25.51 -3.36 -11.46
C ILE A 6 -24.13 -2.67 -11.31
N PHE A 7 -24.09 -1.35 -11.13
CA PHE A 7 -22.83 -0.59 -11.00
C PHE A 7 -22.33 -0.47 -9.56
N ARG A 8 -23.02 -1.03 -8.57
CA ARG A 8 -22.57 -0.98 -7.17
C ARG A 8 -21.57 -2.10 -6.91
N ARG A 9 -20.36 -1.97 -7.47
CA ARG A 9 -19.22 -2.83 -7.16
C ARG A 9 -18.94 -2.73 -5.65
N LYS A 10 -19.05 -3.86 -4.93
CA LYS A 10 -18.65 -4.00 -3.53
C LYS A 10 -17.17 -3.62 -3.40
N LYS A 11 -16.89 -2.43 -2.85
CA LYS A 11 -15.53 -1.85 -2.77
C LYS A 11 -14.64 -2.50 -1.70
N ALA A 12 -15.23 -3.24 -0.75
CA ALA A 12 -14.51 -3.80 0.41
C ALA A 12 -13.75 -5.10 0.10
N ASP A 13 -14.13 -5.85 -0.94
CA ASP A 13 -13.48 -7.12 -1.31
C ASP A 13 -12.25 -6.91 -2.21
N ASP A 14 -12.13 -5.72 -2.82
CA ASP A 14 -11.12 -5.42 -3.84
C ASP A 14 -9.73 -5.21 -3.24
N GLU A 15 -9.61 -4.47 -2.14
CA GLU A 15 -8.30 -4.12 -1.57
C GLU A 15 -7.60 -5.32 -0.93
N ALA A 16 -8.33 -6.12 -0.14
CA ALA A 16 -7.78 -7.34 0.44
C ALA A 16 -7.36 -8.34 -0.65
N SER A 17 -8.19 -8.49 -1.70
CA SER A 17 -7.89 -9.33 -2.85
C SER A 17 -6.69 -8.82 -3.66
N ARG A 18 -6.60 -7.50 -3.89
CA ARG A 18 -5.48 -6.82 -4.56
C ARG A 18 -4.19 -7.08 -3.80
N ARG A 19 -4.19 -6.88 -2.48
CA ARG A 19 -3.03 -7.10 -1.63
C ARG A 19 -2.64 -8.57 -1.58
N ALA A 20 -3.60 -9.50 -1.47
CA ALA A 20 -3.32 -10.93 -1.53
C ALA A 20 -2.69 -11.34 -2.88
N ALA A 21 -3.15 -10.77 -3.99
CA ALA A 21 -2.58 -11.00 -5.31
C ALA A 21 -1.14 -10.48 -5.41
N LEU A 22 -0.87 -9.27 -4.90
CA LEU A 22 0.47 -8.70 -4.83
C LEU A 22 1.39 -9.54 -3.93
N LEU A 23 0.94 -9.93 -2.75
CA LEU A 23 1.73 -10.74 -1.81
C LEU A 23 2.11 -12.10 -2.42
N ARG A 24 1.24 -12.68 -3.25
CA ARG A 24 1.45 -13.97 -3.92
C ARG A 24 2.39 -13.88 -5.14
N ALA A 25 2.27 -12.84 -5.97
CA ALA A 25 2.87 -12.82 -7.31
C ALA A 25 3.64 -11.53 -7.66
N GLY A 26 3.68 -10.54 -6.77
CA GLY A 26 4.40 -9.30 -6.99
C GLY A 26 5.93 -9.48 -6.90
N ARG A 27 6.66 -8.60 -7.58
CA ARG A 27 8.11 -8.46 -7.43
C ARG A 27 8.44 -7.58 -6.25
N ILE A 28 9.63 -7.75 -5.68
CA ILE A 28 10.11 -6.99 -4.53
C ILE A 28 11.12 -5.96 -5.02
N THR A 29 11.06 -4.77 -4.46
CA THR A 29 12.10 -3.75 -4.55
C THR A 29 12.24 -3.06 -3.19
N GLU A 30 13.27 -2.24 -3.05
CA GLU A 30 13.43 -1.36 -1.90
C GLU A 30 12.73 -0.02 -2.17
N GLY A 31 12.19 0.58 -1.12
CA GLY A 31 11.63 1.93 -1.14
C GLY A 31 11.91 2.67 0.15
N SER A 32 11.39 3.88 0.26
CA SER A 32 11.46 4.70 1.47
C SER A 32 10.12 5.30 1.81
N ILE A 33 9.83 5.41 3.11
CA ILE A 33 8.72 6.24 3.59
C ILE A 33 9.18 7.69 3.53
N PHE A 34 8.37 8.58 2.95
CA PHE A 34 8.66 10.02 2.96
C PHE A 34 7.66 10.83 3.79
N ASP A 35 6.46 10.29 4.06
CA ASP A 35 5.45 10.93 4.90
C ASP A 35 4.50 9.92 5.55
N VAL A 36 3.79 10.32 6.61
CA VAL A 36 2.86 9.49 7.38
C VAL A 36 1.66 10.27 7.91
N ILE A 37 0.54 9.59 8.14
CA ILE A 37 -0.59 10.10 8.93
C ILE A 37 -0.67 9.30 10.21
N THR A 38 -0.72 10.00 11.35
CA THR A 38 -0.91 9.40 12.68
C THR A 38 -2.34 9.61 13.18
N ASP A 39 -2.78 8.76 14.12
CA ASP A 39 -4.00 8.98 14.89
C ASP A 39 -3.74 9.79 16.17
N GLU A 40 -4.77 9.96 17.01
CA GLU A 40 -4.69 10.71 18.28
C GLU A 40 -3.71 10.08 19.30
N ALA A 41 -3.33 8.82 19.12
CA ALA A 41 -2.38 8.12 19.98
C ALA A 41 -0.97 8.06 19.36
N ASP A 42 -0.69 8.92 18.37
CA ASP A 42 0.56 8.96 17.59
C ASP A 42 0.90 7.65 16.85
N ALA A 43 -0.07 6.75 16.67
CA ALA A 43 0.15 5.54 15.90
C ALA A 43 0.02 5.85 14.40
N ILE A 44 1.00 5.41 13.60
CA ILE A 44 0.96 5.57 12.15
C ILE A 44 -0.19 4.71 11.58
N THR A 45 -1.11 5.36 10.88
CA THR A 45 -2.29 4.73 10.25
C THR A 45 -2.18 4.66 8.73
N GLN A 46 -1.45 5.60 8.12
CA GLN A 46 -1.20 5.64 6.69
C GLN A 46 0.24 6.06 6.42
N VAL A 47 0.83 5.44 5.39
CA VAL A 47 2.20 5.71 4.96
C VAL A 47 2.20 6.20 3.51
N PHE A 48 3.11 7.10 3.20
CA PHE A 48 3.44 7.53 1.84
C PHE A 48 4.88 7.12 1.56
N TYR A 49 5.09 6.47 0.42
CA TYR A 49 6.36 5.85 0.09
C TYR A 49 6.69 5.97 -1.38
N ASN A 50 7.99 6.02 -1.67
CA ASN A 50 8.54 6.03 -3.01
C ASN A 50 9.40 4.78 -3.26
N TYR A 51 9.48 4.36 -4.51
CA TYR A 51 10.34 3.27 -4.97
C TYR A 51 10.67 3.45 -6.45
N GLU A 52 11.82 2.93 -6.87
CA GLU A 52 12.30 3.08 -8.25
C GLU A 52 12.24 1.74 -8.99
N ILE A 53 11.75 1.77 -10.23
CA ILE A 53 11.79 0.64 -11.17
C ILE A 53 12.38 1.13 -12.49
N ASN A 54 13.55 0.60 -12.87
CA ASN A 54 14.23 0.95 -14.12
C ASN A 54 14.42 2.47 -14.32
N GLY A 55 14.84 3.20 -13.28
CA GLY A 55 15.03 4.65 -13.35
C GLY A 55 13.75 5.49 -13.28
N VAL A 56 12.57 4.85 -13.15
CA VAL A 56 11.29 5.54 -12.96
C VAL A 56 10.90 5.48 -11.50
N GLU A 57 10.76 6.64 -10.88
CA GLU A 57 10.27 6.79 -9.52
C GLU A 57 8.73 6.70 -9.49
N TYR A 58 8.24 5.89 -8.55
CA TYR A 58 6.83 5.73 -8.27
C TYR A 58 6.58 6.15 -6.83
N GLU A 59 5.51 6.91 -6.64
CA GLU A 59 4.99 7.25 -5.32
C GLU A 59 3.63 6.60 -5.11
N SER A 60 3.38 6.15 -3.88
CA SER A 60 2.11 5.55 -3.50
C SER A 60 1.82 5.79 -2.03
N SER A 61 0.57 5.50 -1.64
CA SER A 61 0.15 5.55 -0.25
C SER A 61 -0.59 4.28 0.14
N GLN A 62 -0.51 3.91 1.41
CA GLN A 62 -1.17 2.72 1.94
C GLN A 62 -1.66 2.97 3.36
N THR A 63 -2.92 2.64 3.61
CA THR A 63 -3.43 2.46 4.97
C THR A 63 -2.87 1.17 5.56
N LEU A 64 -2.28 1.26 6.76
CA LEU A 64 -1.73 0.11 7.45
C LEU A 64 -2.83 -0.81 7.95
N ASP A 65 -2.63 -2.12 7.77
CA ASP A 65 -3.49 -3.11 8.41
C ASP A 65 -3.21 -3.23 9.93
N GLU A 66 -4.05 -3.96 10.65
CA GLU A 66 -3.90 -4.12 12.11
C GLU A 66 -2.56 -4.78 12.54
N GLY A 67 -1.98 -5.64 11.72
CA GLY A 67 -0.65 -6.22 11.96
C GLY A 67 0.50 -5.24 11.71
N GLN A 68 0.36 -4.36 10.71
CA GLN A 68 1.31 -3.29 10.41
C GLN A 68 1.21 -2.17 11.44
N LYS A 69 0.00 -1.80 11.89
CA LYS A 69 -0.20 -0.81 12.96
C LYS A 69 0.46 -1.23 14.28
N ARG A 70 0.46 -2.52 14.62
CA ARG A 70 1.20 -3.06 15.78
C ARG A 70 2.72 -2.87 15.68
N ARG A 71 3.23 -2.63 14.48
CA ARG A 71 4.64 -2.37 14.16
C ARG A 71 4.79 -0.99 13.48
N SER A 72 3.94 -0.03 13.83
CA SER A 72 3.93 1.30 13.22
C SER A 72 5.30 1.99 13.29
N SER A 73 6.09 1.71 14.32
CA SER A 73 7.46 2.19 14.50
C SER A 73 8.42 1.78 13.39
N ASP A 74 8.09 0.81 12.55
CA ASP A 74 8.92 0.39 11.41
C ASP A 74 8.73 1.32 10.19
N TYR A 75 7.72 2.22 10.23
CA TYR A 75 7.28 3.01 9.08
C TYR A 75 7.43 4.53 9.28
N PHE A 76 8.38 5.00 10.08
CA PHE A 76 8.63 6.43 10.25
C PHE A 76 9.18 7.08 8.96
N PRO A 77 8.97 8.39 8.73
CA PRO A 77 9.58 9.09 7.60
C PRO A 77 11.11 8.92 7.55
N GLY A 78 11.63 8.51 6.40
CA GLY A 78 13.02 8.13 6.18
C GLY A 78 13.32 6.64 6.36
N ALA A 79 12.38 5.84 6.89
CA ALA A 79 12.55 4.41 7.02
C ALA A 79 12.66 3.73 5.64
N ARG A 80 13.62 2.80 5.51
CA ARG A 80 13.73 1.93 4.34
C ARG A 80 12.74 0.79 4.47
N VAL A 81 11.98 0.56 3.40
CA VAL A 81 10.91 -0.44 3.40
C VAL A 81 11.02 -1.37 2.21
N THR A 82 10.46 -2.56 2.38
CA THR A 82 10.30 -3.52 1.29
C THR A 82 8.98 -3.24 0.59
N VAL A 83 9.04 -2.92 -0.70
CA VAL A 83 7.86 -2.69 -1.53
C VAL A 83 7.64 -3.89 -2.43
N ARG A 84 6.42 -4.42 -2.43
CA ARG A 84 5.98 -5.45 -3.38
C ARG A 84 5.04 -4.85 -4.41
N PHE A 85 5.34 -5.02 -5.69
CA PHE A 85 4.64 -4.37 -6.79
C PHE A 85 4.30 -5.35 -7.93
N ASN A 86 3.31 -5.00 -8.75
CA ASN A 86 2.99 -5.73 -9.97
C ASN A 86 3.91 -5.28 -11.13
N PRO A 87 4.78 -6.13 -11.70
CA PRO A 87 5.69 -5.72 -12.77
C PRO A 87 5.00 -5.30 -14.07
N ARG A 88 3.73 -5.69 -14.29
CA ARG A 88 2.94 -5.24 -15.44
C ARG A 88 2.23 -3.90 -15.21
N GLN A 89 2.09 -3.51 -13.95
CA GLN A 89 1.48 -2.24 -13.51
C GLN A 89 2.24 -1.74 -12.28
N PRO A 90 3.44 -1.15 -12.44
CA PRO A 90 4.33 -0.88 -11.30
C PRO A 90 3.75 0.02 -10.22
N GLY A 91 2.82 0.93 -10.55
CA GLY A 91 2.11 1.75 -9.56
C GLY A 91 1.16 0.97 -8.64
N ASN A 92 0.84 -0.29 -8.97
CA ASN A 92 0.11 -1.18 -8.07
C ASN A 92 1.09 -1.87 -7.13
N SER A 93 1.20 -1.34 -5.92
CA SER A 93 2.19 -1.74 -4.92
C SER A 93 1.62 -1.78 -3.50
N VAL A 94 2.37 -2.40 -2.60
CA VAL A 94 2.17 -2.42 -1.15
C VAL A 94 3.51 -2.47 -0.43
N VAL A 95 3.56 -1.85 0.75
CA VAL A 95 4.59 -2.08 1.76
C VAL A 95 4.29 -3.38 2.49
N VAL A 96 5.33 -4.19 2.69
CA VAL A 96 5.27 -5.52 3.33
C VAL A 96 5.68 -5.46 4.81
#